data_AF-C1B7M1-F1
#
_entry.id   AF-C1B7M1-F1
#
_cell.length_a   1.000
_cell.length_b   1.000
_cell.length_c   1.000
_cell.angle_alpha   90.00
_cell.angle_beta   90.00
_cell.angle_gamma   90.00
#
_symmetry.space_group_name_H-M   'P 1'
#
loop_
_entity.id
_entity.type
_entity.pdbx_description
1 polymer ?
#
loop_
_entity_poly.entity_id
_entity_poly.type
_entity_poly.pdbx_seq_one_letter_code
_entity_poly.pdbx_strand_id
1 'polypeptide(L)'
;MSGAADEYATALDPLGQVDGLILLSSRIPPAGLKELARQTTPVVLVNRIERGVDLPMVAIDNFTPMMQLCGHLARLGHRRVVYLAGSDLSWQNRERWRGIEIARAFGIDAVRVASDATIEGAYAADPRRRRHSRVDGASRGLSRDFQTAARPSTAASVATRAVSAHHRSLRTSTSTRPR
;
A
#
# COMPACT_ATOMS: atom_id res chain seq x y z
N MET A 1 -8.79 -6.07 -17.77
CA MET A 1 -8.59 -6.92 -16.58
C MET A 1 -7.18 -7.53 -16.64
N SER A 2 -6.14 -6.72 -16.43
CA SER A 2 -4.77 -7.24 -16.29
C SER A 2 -4.64 -7.82 -14.88
N GLY A 3 -4.65 -9.15 -14.79
CA GLY A 3 -4.49 -9.88 -13.54
C GLY A 3 -3.01 -10.00 -13.15
N ALA A 4 -2.73 -10.36 -11.90
CA ALA A 4 -1.35 -10.53 -11.41
C ALA A 4 -0.47 -11.50 -12.23
N ALA A 5 -1.08 -12.40 -13.02
CA ALA A 5 -0.37 -13.27 -13.95
C ALA A 5 0.17 -12.53 -15.19
N ASP A 6 -0.56 -11.53 -15.68
CA ASP A 6 -0.16 -10.67 -16.79
C ASP A 6 1.01 -9.76 -16.37
N GLU A 7 0.96 -9.27 -15.13
CA GLU A 7 2.01 -8.47 -14.53
C GLU A 7 3.37 -9.22 -14.47
N TYR A 8 3.36 -10.51 -14.12
CA TYR A 8 4.59 -11.31 -14.10
C TYR A 8 5.20 -11.46 -15.50
N ALA A 9 4.39 -11.76 -16.51
CA ALA A 9 4.87 -11.88 -17.89
C ALA A 9 5.48 -10.55 -18.37
N THR A 10 4.80 -9.43 -18.12
CA THR A 10 5.30 -8.09 -18.46
C THR A 10 6.62 -7.77 -17.74
N ALA A 11 6.79 -8.24 -16.51
CA ALA A 11 8.03 -8.05 -15.75
C ALA A 11 9.23 -8.84 -16.31
N LEU A 12 8.99 -9.90 -17.10
CA LEU A 12 10.05 -10.70 -17.71
C LEU A 12 10.61 -10.05 -18.98
N ASP A 13 9.78 -9.38 -19.78
CA ASP A 13 10.16 -8.80 -21.06
C ASP A 13 11.42 -7.88 -21.02
N PRO A 14 11.59 -6.97 -20.04
CA PRO A 14 12.76 -6.10 -19.99
C PRO A 14 13.99 -6.77 -19.37
N LEU A 15 13.90 -7.98 -18.82
CA LEU A 15 15.03 -8.62 -18.15
C LEU A 15 16.16 -8.92 -19.15
N GLY A 16 17.40 -8.66 -18.74
CA GLY A 16 18.57 -8.71 -19.61
C GLY A 16 18.70 -7.55 -20.61
N GLN A 17 17.68 -6.70 -20.74
CA GLN A 17 17.71 -5.49 -21.57
C GLN A 17 17.91 -4.21 -20.77
N VAL A 18 17.74 -4.29 -19.44
CA VAL A 18 17.88 -3.16 -18.51
C VAL A 18 18.90 -3.48 -17.41
N ASP A 19 19.51 -2.44 -16.84
CA ASP A 19 20.44 -2.55 -15.71
C ASP A 19 19.74 -2.88 -14.38
N GLY A 20 18.41 -2.75 -14.32
CA GLY A 20 17.62 -3.08 -13.15
C GLY A 20 16.12 -2.84 -13.35
N LEU A 21 15.30 -3.49 -12.53
CA LEU A 21 13.84 -3.43 -12.59
C LEU A 21 13.27 -3.00 -11.24
N ILE A 22 12.34 -2.05 -11.25
CA ILE A 22 11.59 -1.65 -10.07
C ILE A 22 10.15 -2.14 -10.21
N LEU A 23 9.72 -2.97 -9.27
CA LEU A 23 8.35 -3.45 -9.18
C LEU A 23 7.58 -2.62 -8.15
N LEU A 24 6.86 -1.61 -8.63
CA LEU A 24 6.11 -0.67 -7.80
C LEU A 24 4.71 -1.20 -7.49
N SER A 25 4.41 -1.40 -6.20
CA SER A 25 3.12 -1.89 -5.71
C SER A 25 2.67 -3.20 -6.38
N SER A 26 3.65 -4.02 -6.75
CA SER A 26 3.43 -5.24 -7.54
C SER A 26 2.52 -6.24 -6.85
N ARG A 27 1.68 -6.93 -7.63
CA ARG A 27 0.75 -7.97 -7.17
C ARG A 27 1.16 -9.37 -7.61
N ILE A 28 2.35 -9.52 -8.21
CA ILE A 28 2.93 -10.81 -8.58
C ILE A 28 2.95 -11.75 -7.37
N PRO A 29 2.49 -13.01 -7.48
CA PRO A 29 2.52 -13.95 -6.37
C PRO A 29 3.94 -14.22 -5.84
N PRO A 30 4.11 -14.62 -4.56
CA PRO A 30 5.45 -14.88 -4.00
C PRO A 30 6.29 -15.85 -4.82
N ALA A 31 5.69 -16.85 -5.46
CA ALA A 31 6.40 -17.77 -6.35
C ALA A 31 7.06 -17.05 -7.54
N GLY A 32 6.33 -16.16 -8.22
CA GLY A 32 6.89 -15.36 -9.32
C GLY A 32 7.99 -14.40 -8.83
N LEU A 33 7.81 -13.81 -7.65
CA LEU A 33 8.85 -12.97 -7.06
C LEU A 33 10.14 -13.74 -6.72
N LYS A 34 10.02 -15.01 -6.28
CA LYS A 34 11.18 -15.89 -6.06
C LYS A 34 11.91 -16.21 -7.37
N GLU A 35 11.18 -16.39 -8.47
CA GLU A 35 11.82 -16.58 -9.77
C GLU A 35 12.49 -15.31 -10.28
N LEU A 36 11.90 -14.13 -10.03
CA LEU A 36 12.56 -12.86 -10.32
C LEU A 36 13.82 -12.64 -9.48
N ALA A 37 13.82 -13.09 -8.22
CA ALA A 37 15.00 -13.04 -7.35
C ALA A 37 16.19 -13.87 -7.85
N ARG A 38 15.94 -14.85 -8.73
CA ARG A 38 16.99 -15.69 -9.34
C ARG A 38 17.56 -15.09 -10.64
N GLN A 39 16.99 -13.98 -11.12
CA GLN A 39 17.42 -13.34 -12.35
C GLN A 39 18.73 -12.57 -12.13
N THR A 40 19.51 -12.42 -13.19
CA THR A 40 20.77 -11.66 -13.16
C THR A 40 20.53 -10.15 -13.13
N THR A 41 19.45 -9.67 -13.75
CA THR A 41 19.02 -8.27 -13.66
C THR A 41 18.53 -7.98 -12.23
N PRO A 42 19.12 -6.99 -11.52
CA PRO A 42 18.67 -6.61 -10.18
C PRO A 42 17.20 -6.16 -10.17
N VAL A 43 16.42 -6.69 -9.23
CA VAL A 43 15.00 -6.33 -9.05
C VAL A 43 14.78 -5.74 -7.65
N VAL A 44 14.02 -4.64 -7.55
CA VAL A 44 13.65 -4.03 -6.26
C VAL A 44 12.14 -3.95 -6.15
N LEU A 45 11.59 -4.40 -5.00
CA LEU A 45 10.18 -4.20 -4.69
C LEU A 45 9.98 -2.86 -4.01
N VAL A 46 8.98 -2.10 -4.46
CA VAL A 46 8.56 -0.86 -3.80
C VAL A 46 7.10 -0.99 -3.37
N ASN A 47 6.76 -0.44 -2.20
CA ASN A 47 5.42 -0.49 -1.61
C ASN A 47 4.91 -1.90 -1.27
N ARG A 48 5.81 -2.84 -1.08
CA ARG A 48 5.48 -4.22 -0.70
C ARG A 48 6.63 -4.83 0.11
N ILE A 49 6.26 -5.53 1.18
CA ILE A 49 7.16 -6.43 1.90
C ILE A 49 6.66 -7.86 1.70
N GLU A 50 7.54 -8.75 1.28
CA GLU A 50 7.22 -10.17 1.07
C GLU A 50 8.23 -11.04 1.83
N ARG A 51 7.75 -11.80 2.83
CA ARG A 51 8.65 -12.62 3.63
C ARG A 51 9.08 -13.86 2.84
N GLY A 52 10.35 -14.24 2.94
CA GLY A 52 10.88 -15.42 2.26
C GLY A 52 11.11 -15.21 0.75
N VAL A 53 11.17 -13.97 0.30
CA VAL A 53 11.64 -13.57 -1.03
C VAL A 53 12.93 -12.78 -0.85
N ASP A 54 13.98 -13.19 -1.56
CA ASP A 54 15.30 -12.54 -1.51
C ASP A 54 15.39 -11.41 -2.54
N LEU A 55 14.58 -10.37 -2.33
CA LEU A 55 14.64 -9.13 -3.12
C LEU A 55 14.83 -7.96 -2.15
N PRO A 56 15.62 -6.93 -2.52
CA PRO A 56 15.58 -5.65 -1.83
C PRO A 56 14.16 -5.07 -1.86
N MET A 57 13.69 -4.57 -0.72
CA MET A 57 12.31 -4.04 -0.59
C MET A 57 12.32 -2.69 0.11
N VAL A 58 11.58 -1.74 -0.45
CA VAL A 58 11.34 -0.43 0.14
C VAL A 58 9.83 -0.28 0.33
N ALA A 59 9.39 -0.10 1.57
CA ALA A 59 7.98 0.13 1.86
C ALA A 59 7.83 1.15 2.99
N ILE A 60 6.65 1.76 3.04
CA ILE A 60 6.23 2.60 4.16
C ILE A 60 5.37 1.79 5.13
N ASP A 61 5.33 2.23 6.39
CA ASP A 61 4.38 1.73 7.36
C ASP A 61 2.95 2.15 6.99
N ASN A 62 2.10 1.16 6.69
CA ASN A 62 0.68 1.37 6.41
C ASN A 62 -0.23 0.96 7.57
N PHE A 63 0.33 0.28 8.58
CA PHE A 63 -0.43 -0.26 9.71
C PHE A 63 -0.61 0.81 10.78
N THR A 64 0.49 1.41 11.27
CA THR A 64 0.46 2.34 12.41
C THR A 64 -0.37 3.59 12.13
N PRO A 65 -0.26 4.25 10.96
CA PRO A 65 -1.07 5.43 10.67
C PRO A 65 -2.57 5.14 10.64
N MET A 66 -2.96 3.96 10.16
CA MET A 66 -4.37 3.56 10.11
C MET A 66 -4.96 3.30 11.50
N MET A 67 -4.19 2.61 12.34
CA MET A 67 -4.55 2.43 13.75
C MET A 67 -4.70 3.79 14.46
N GLN A 68 -3.73 4.69 14.27
CA GLN A 68 -3.74 6.04 14.86
C GLN A 68 -4.91 6.88 14.36
N LEU A 69 -5.23 6.80 13.07
CA LEU A 69 -6.38 7.49 12.46
C LEU A 69 -7.68 7.03 13.11
N CYS A 70 -7.91 5.72 13.25
CA CYS A 70 -9.11 5.21 13.91
C CYS A 70 -9.16 5.61 15.39
N GLY A 71 -8.04 5.62 16.11
CA GLY A 71 -7.97 6.14 17.48
C GLY A 71 -8.29 7.63 17.58
N HIS A 72 -7.88 8.43 16.59
CA HIS A 72 -8.27 9.83 16.50
C HIS A 72 -9.79 9.99 16.26
N LEU A 73 -10.36 9.23 15.32
CA LEU A 73 -11.79 9.23 15.06
C LEU A 73 -12.60 8.81 16.29
N ALA A 74 -12.12 7.82 17.05
CA ALA A 74 -12.75 7.40 18.30
C ALA A 74 -12.78 8.52 19.34
N ARG A 75 -11.69 9.28 19.50
CA ARG A 75 -11.62 10.46 20.39
C ARG A 75 -12.57 11.58 19.98
N LEU A 76 -12.85 11.71 18.69
CA LEU A 76 -13.85 12.63 18.16
C LEU A 76 -15.30 12.13 18.32
N GLY A 77 -15.51 10.92 18.87
CA GLY A 77 -16.83 10.35 19.11
C GLY A 77 -17.36 9.44 18.00
N HIS A 78 -16.59 9.21 16.92
CA HIS A 78 -16.98 8.24 15.91
C HIS A 78 -16.90 6.82 16.47
N ARG A 79 -17.86 5.97 16.08
CA ARG A 79 -17.95 4.56 16.49
C ARG A 79 -18.12 3.60 15.34
N ARG A 80 -18.48 4.10 14.15
CA ARG A 80 -18.64 3.31 12.93
C ARG A 80 -17.89 3.97 11.80
N VAL A 81 -17.05 3.21 11.11
CA VAL A 81 -16.26 3.67 9.97
C VAL A 81 -16.43 2.71 8.78
N VAL A 82 -16.34 3.26 7.58
CA VAL A 82 -16.32 2.46 6.35
C VAL A 82 -14.94 2.58 5.74
N TYR A 83 -14.33 1.44 5.44
CA TYR A 83 -13.07 1.37 4.70
C TYR A 83 -13.35 0.94 3.26
N LEU A 84 -13.04 1.84 2.32
CA LEU A 84 -13.09 1.53 0.89
C LEU A 84 -11.80 0.80 0.52
N ALA A 85 -11.91 -0.52 0.38
CA ALA A 85 -10.78 -1.40 0.12
C ALA A 85 -10.40 -1.41 -1.36
N GLY A 86 -9.10 -1.40 -1.62
CA GLY A 86 -8.56 -1.70 -2.94
C GLY A 86 -8.42 -3.21 -3.17
N SER A 87 -7.55 -3.58 -4.11
CA SER A 87 -7.27 -4.99 -4.43
C SER A 87 -6.77 -5.79 -3.23
N ASP A 88 -7.30 -6.99 -3.04
CA ASP A 88 -6.86 -7.95 -2.00
C ASP A 88 -5.45 -8.50 -2.23
N LEU A 89 -4.96 -8.41 -3.46
CA LEU A 89 -3.59 -8.77 -3.80
C LEU A 89 -2.58 -7.67 -3.41
N SER A 90 -3.05 -6.46 -3.08
CA SER A 90 -2.18 -5.37 -2.63
C SER A 90 -1.76 -5.57 -1.18
N TRP A 91 -0.44 -5.67 -0.96
CA TRP A 91 0.14 -5.72 0.38
C TRP A 91 -0.27 -4.51 1.24
N GLN A 92 -0.22 -3.30 0.67
CA GLN A 92 -0.58 -2.07 1.39
C GLN A 92 -2.04 -2.09 1.84
N ASN A 93 -2.96 -2.56 1.00
CA ASN A 93 -4.38 -2.67 1.34
C ASN A 93 -4.59 -3.61 2.53
N ARG A 94 -3.87 -4.74 2.57
CA ARG A 94 -3.90 -5.67 3.70
C ARG A 94 -3.37 -5.04 4.99
N GLU A 95 -2.23 -4.35 4.93
CA GLU A 95 -1.67 -3.70 6.13
C GLU A 95 -2.55 -2.55 6.65
N ARG A 96 -3.17 -1.77 5.76
CA ARG A 96 -4.13 -0.73 6.18
C ARG A 96 -5.33 -1.33 6.88
N TRP A 97 -5.89 -2.39 6.29
CA TRP A 97 -7.03 -3.09 6.88
C TRP A 97 -6.68 -3.69 8.25
N ARG A 98 -5.51 -4.32 8.37
CA ARG A 98 -5.01 -4.84 9.64
C ARG A 98 -4.92 -3.76 10.72
N GLY A 99 -4.46 -2.55 10.37
CA GLY A 99 -4.43 -1.41 11.29
C GLY A 99 -5.82 -0.95 11.74
N ILE A 100 -6.81 -0.98 10.84
CA ILE A 100 -8.21 -0.67 11.14
C ILE A 100 -8.84 -1.74 12.04
N GLU A 101 -8.56 -3.03 11.80
CA GLU A 101 -9.13 -4.12 12.60
C GLU A 101 -8.70 -4.04 14.07
N ILE A 102 -7.43 -3.71 14.33
CA ILE A 102 -6.91 -3.50 15.69
C ILE A 102 -7.62 -2.33 16.39
N ALA A 103 -8.09 -1.35 15.62
CA ALA A 103 -8.79 -0.20 16.18
C ALA A 103 -10.18 -0.52 16.75
N ARG A 104 -10.69 -1.75 16.60
CA ARG A 104 -11.83 -2.24 17.38
C ARG A 104 -11.61 -2.12 18.88
N ALA A 105 -10.36 -2.23 19.33
CA ALA A 105 -9.99 -2.00 20.73
C ALA A 105 -10.29 -0.56 21.21
N PHE A 106 -10.42 0.41 20.30
CA PHE A 106 -10.79 1.80 20.59
C PHE A 106 -12.30 2.06 20.47
N GLY A 107 -13.12 1.01 20.34
CA GLY A 107 -14.58 1.14 20.18
C GLY A 107 -15.03 1.57 18.77
N ILE A 108 -14.19 1.33 17.77
CA ILE A 108 -14.53 1.55 16.35
C ILE A 108 -14.98 0.23 15.73
N ASP A 109 -16.23 0.18 15.27
CA ASP A 109 -16.69 -0.85 14.35
C ASP A 109 -16.43 -0.42 12.91
N ALA A 110 -15.77 -1.29 12.14
CA ALA A 110 -15.31 -0.99 10.80
C ALA A 110 -15.88 -2.00 9.80
N VAL A 111 -16.45 -1.47 8.71
CA VAL A 111 -16.95 -2.27 7.59
C VAL A 111 -16.03 -2.08 6.39
N ARG A 112 -15.56 -3.19 5.82
CA ARG A 112 -14.79 -3.20 4.58
C ARG A 112 -15.73 -3.25 3.38
N VAL A 113 -15.59 -2.30 2.46
CA VAL A 113 -16.37 -2.24 1.22
C VAL A 113 -15.43 -2.27 0.04
N ALA A 114 -15.65 -3.18 -0.91
CA ALA A 114 -14.85 -3.24 -2.13
C ALA A 114 -15.03 -1.96 -2.95
N SER A 115 -13.92 -1.44 -3.47
CA SER A 115 -13.85 -0.34 -4.42
C SER A 115 -12.99 -0.79 -5.61
N ASP A 116 -13.17 -0.09 -6.73
CA ASP A 116 -12.30 -0.18 -7.91
C ASP A 116 -10.87 0.34 -7.65
N ALA A 117 -10.57 0.80 -6.44
CA ALA A 117 -9.29 1.36 -6.01
C ALA A 117 -8.89 2.64 -6.78
N THR A 118 -9.86 3.32 -7.39
CA THR A 118 -9.64 4.62 -8.03
C THR A 118 -10.08 5.74 -7.10
N ILE A 119 -9.44 6.90 -7.24
CA ILE A 119 -9.85 8.11 -6.50
C ILE A 119 -11.31 8.45 -6.85
N GLU A 120 -11.66 8.39 -8.13
CA GLU A 120 -13.01 8.71 -8.59
C GLU A 120 -14.07 7.71 -8.13
N GLY A 121 -13.76 6.42 -8.15
CA GLY A 121 -14.65 5.39 -7.62
C GLY A 121 -14.82 5.50 -6.11
N ALA A 122 -13.79 5.95 -5.38
CA ALA A 122 -13.91 6.26 -3.96
C ALA A 122 -14.81 7.48 -3.69
N TYR A 123 -14.72 8.54 -4.50
CA TYR A 123 -15.64 9.68 -4.41
C TYR A 123 -17.07 9.31 -4.83
N ALA A 124 -17.23 8.52 -5.89
CA ALA A 124 -18.52 8.05 -6.37
C ALA A 124 -19.21 7.08 -5.39
N ALA A 125 -18.43 6.41 -4.54
CA ALA A 125 -18.92 5.55 -3.47
C ALA A 125 -19.55 6.31 -2.27
N ASP A 126 -19.79 7.62 -2.40
CA ASP A 126 -20.35 8.54 -1.39
C ASP A 126 -21.30 7.86 -0.37
N PRO A 127 -20.90 7.77 0.91
CA PRO A 127 -21.73 7.18 1.97
C PRO A 127 -23.02 7.97 2.26
N ARG A 128 -23.21 9.20 1.75
CA ARG A 128 -24.50 9.92 1.82
C ARG A 128 -25.55 9.35 0.85
N ARG A 129 -25.14 8.61 -0.18
CA ARG A 129 -26.02 7.94 -1.15
C ARG A 129 -26.31 6.48 -0.80
N ARG A 130 -25.41 5.81 -0.09
CA ARG A 130 -25.72 4.53 0.55
C ARG A 130 -26.52 4.84 1.82
N ARG A 131 -27.86 4.90 1.70
CA ARG A 131 -28.75 4.72 2.86
C ARG A 131 -28.14 3.59 3.68
N HIS A 132 -27.76 3.88 4.91
CA HIS A 132 -27.44 2.86 5.91
C HIS A 132 -28.47 1.74 5.74
N SER A 133 -28.04 0.61 5.19
CA SER A 133 -28.78 -0.64 5.36
C SER A 133 -28.91 -0.77 6.86
N ARG A 134 -30.16 -0.60 7.32
CA ARG A 134 -30.53 -0.57 8.73
C ARG A 134 -29.81 -1.71 9.44
N VAL A 135 -28.89 -1.36 10.33
CA VAL A 135 -28.69 -2.18 11.52
C VAL A 135 -29.85 -1.77 12.40
N ASP A 136 -30.89 -2.59 12.44
CA ASP A 136 -32.03 -2.39 13.34
C ASP A 136 -31.49 -2.35 14.77
N GLY A 137 -31.80 -1.27 15.49
CA GLY A 137 -31.40 -1.09 16.88
C GLY A 137 -31.13 0.37 17.27
N ALA A 138 -32.23 1.11 17.49
CA ALA A 138 -32.38 2.24 18.40
C ALA A 138 -31.18 3.21 18.63
N SER A 139 -31.32 4.46 18.17
CA SER A 139 -31.60 5.63 19.02
C SER A 139 -31.33 6.95 18.28
N ARG A 140 -32.02 7.98 18.77
CA ARG A 140 -32.49 9.18 18.06
C ARG A 140 -31.42 10.27 17.92
N GLY A 141 -31.57 11.04 16.84
CA GLY A 141 -31.28 12.47 16.80
C GLY A 141 -29.81 12.83 16.57
N LEU A 142 -29.54 13.53 15.47
CA LEU A 142 -28.88 14.83 15.54
C LEU A 142 -28.94 15.52 14.18
N SER A 143 -29.09 16.83 14.30
CA SER A 143 -29.62 17.78 13.35
C SER A 143 -28.72 17.99 12.14
N ARG A 144 -29.39 18.42 11.05
CA ARG A 144 -28.79 19.09 9.90
C ARG A 144 -27.87 20.21 10.39
N ASP A 145 -26.67 20.28 9.79
CA ASP A 145 -25.93 21.51 9.46
C ASP A 145 -24.44 21.17 9.30
N PHE A 146 -24.03 20.70 8.12
CA PHE A 146 -22.64 20.82 7.66
C PHE A 146 -22.64 20.78 6.13
N GLN A 147 -23.20 21.85 5.57
CA GLN A 147 -22.95 22.24 4.20
C GLN A 147 -21.78 23.23 4.22
N THR A 148 -20.84 23.02 3.30
CA THR A 148 -19.81 23.96 2.81
C THR A 148 -18.37 23.71 3.27
N ALA A 149 -17.49 23.73 2.25
CA ALA A 149 -16.03 23.89 2.27
C ALA A 149 -15.17 22.61 2.35
N ALA A 150 -14.92 22.01 1.18
CA ALA A 150 -13.63 21.39 0.90
C ALA A 150 -13.20 21.79 -0.53
N ARG A 151 -12.28 22.77 -0.63
CA ARG A 151 -11.44 22.99 -1.81
C ARG A 151 -10.17 22.13 -1.65
N PRO A 152 -9.61 21.58 -2.75
CA PRO A 152 -8.43 20.75 -2.67
C PRO A 152 -7.19 21.66 -2.59
N SER A 153 -6.39 21.53 -1.52
CA SER A 153 -5.03 22.03 -1.55
C SER A 153 -4.10 21.11 -0.77
N THR A 154 -3.18 20.51 -1.54
CA THR A 154 -1.77 20.33 -1.20
C THR A 154 -1.43 19.36 -0.07
N ALA A 155 -1.06 18.14 -0.47
CA ALA A 155 -0.06 17.35 0.25
C ALA A 155 0.70 16.45 -0.74
N ALA A 156 1.43 17.11 -1.64
CA ALA A 156 2.62 16.56 -2.26
C ALA A 156 3.83 16.94 -1.40
N SER A 157 4.82 16.05 -1.32
CA SER A 157 6.15 16.19 -0.70
C SER A 157 6.35 15.41 0.61
N VAL A 158 7.61 14.99 0.80
CA VAL A 158 8.18 14.05 1.80
C VAL A 158 8.12 12.58 1.30
N ALA A 159 9.21 11.89 0.93
CA ALA A 159 10.63 12.06 1.26
C ALA A 159 11.55 11.59 0.11
N THR A 160 12.43 12.49 -0.34
CA THR A 160 13.63 12.19 -1.13
C THR A 160 14.83 12.19 -0.18
N ARG A 161 15.39 11.02 0.13
CA ARG A 161 16.82 10.73 0.43
C ARG A 161 16.92 9.43 1.23
N ALA A 162 17.55 8.41 0.63
CA ALA A 162 18.61 7.59 1.25
C ALA A 162 18.83 6.30 0.45
N VAL A 163 19.54 6.36 -0.67
CA VAL A 163 20.38 5.23 -1.14
C VAL A 163 21.63 5.81 -1.80
N SER A 164 22.54 6.35 -0.99
CA SER A 164 23.93 6.61 -1.40
C SER A 164 24.84 6.25 -0.23
N ALA A 165 25.07 4.96 -0.04
CA ALA A 165 26.25 4.40 0.61
C ALA A 165 26.11 2.89 0.60
N HIS A 166 26.62 2.20 -0.43
CA HIS A 166 27.15 0.82 -0.31
C HIS A 166 27.91 0.33 -1.56
N HIS A 167 28.45 1.24 -2.39
CA HIS A 167 29.23 0.85 -3.56
C HIS A 167 30.57 1.59 -3.63
N ARG A 168 31.48 1.31 -2.69
CA ARG A 168 32.91 1.60 -2.88
C ARG A 168 33.79 0.74 -1.98
N SER A 169 34.88 0.25 -2.57
CA SER A 169 35.83 -0.76 -2.09
C SER A 169 35.26 -2.17 -2.27
N LEU A 170 35.59 -2.91 -3.33
CA LEU A 170 36.90 -3.53 -3.50
C LEU A 170 37.20 -3.79 -5.00
N ARG A 171 38.02 -2.95 -5.64
CA ARG A 171 38.85 -3.33 -6.81
C ARG A 171 40.04 -2.38 -6.93
N THR A 172 41.21 -2.81 -6.46
CA THR A 172 42.53 -2.49 -7.04
C THR A 172 43.59 -3.41 -6.40
N SER A 173 44.08 -4.41 -7.13
CA SER A 173 45.53 -4.66 -7.23
C SER A 173 45.80 -5.53 -8.46
N THR A 174 46.25 -4.88 -9.53
CA THR A 174 46.89 -5.48 -10.69
C THR A 174 48.28 -5.99 -10.34
N SER A 175 48.61 -7.19 -10.84
CA SER A 175 49.85 -7.58 -11.51
C SER A 175 51.20 -7.16 -10.90
N THR A 176 51.98 -8.15 -10.44
CA THR A 176 53.41 -8.23 -10.78
C THR A 176 53.94 -9.65 -10.61
N ARG A 177 54.48 -10.21 -11.69
CA ARG A 177 55.26 -11.45 -11.73
C ARG A 177 56.72 -11.06 -11.99
N PRO A 178 57.71 -11.70 -11.34
CA PRO A 178 59.03 -11.81 -11.97
C PRO A 178 59.49 -13.27 -12.09
N ARG A 179 60.55 -13.40 -12.89
CA ARG A 179 61.06 -14.54 -13.66
C ARG A 179 61.44 -15.78 -12.86
#